data_AF-A0A3D2R1Z1-F1
#
_entry.id   AF-A0A3D2R1Z1-F1
#
_cell.length_a   1.000
_cell.length_b   1.000
_cell.length_c   1.000
_cell.angle_alpha   90.00
_cell.angle_beta   90.00
_cell.angle_gamma   90.00
#
_symmetry.space_group_name_H-M   'P 1'
#
loop_
_entity.id
_entity.type
_entity.pdbx_description
1 polymer ?
#
loop_
_entity_poly.entity_id
_entity_poly.type
_entity_poly.pdbx_seq_one_letter_code
_entity_poly.pdbx_strand_id
1 'polypeptide(L)'
;MINNYENEKREFNKDIVDVIGKRLTLERRGNNYWCLCPFHSGKPQTTMCISREHQIFKCFDCNASGSLITFLQKYEGGYDIH
;
A
#
# COMPACT_ATOMS: atom_id res chain seq x y z
N MET A 1 -6.74 -24.42 -5.32
CA MET A 1 -6.75 -23.19 -4.49
C MET A 1 -5.30 -22.84 -4.22
N ILE A 2 -4.76 -21.80 -4.86
CA ILE A 2 -3.43 -21.29 -4.48
C ILE A 2 -3.67 -20.45 -3.23
N ASN A 3 -3.13 -20.87 -2.09
CA ASN A 3 -3.26 -20.15 -0.83
C ASN A 3 -2.70 -18.73 -0.98
N ASN A 4 -3.44 -17.72 -0.51
CA ASN A 4 -3.02 -16.31 -0.53
C ASN A 4 -1.64 -16.09 0.12
N TYR A 5 -1.23 -16.96 1.06
CA TYR A 5 0.10 -16.98 1.65
C TYR A 5 1.25 -17.13 0.63
N GLU A 6 1.09 -18.00 -0.36
CA GLU A 6 2.09 -18.17 -1.43
C GLU A 6 2.16 -16.94 -2.33
N ASN A 7 1.04 -16.23 -2.51
CA ASN A 7 1.01 -14.99 -3.27
C ASN A 7 1.71 -13.86 -2.49
N GLU A 8 1.41 -13.68 -1.20
CA GLU A 8 2.10 -12.70 -0.34
C GLU A 8 3.62 -12.92 -0.33
N LYS A 9 4.05 -14.18 -0.23
CA LYS A 9 5.48 -14.56 -0.27
C LYS A 9 6.15 -14.19 -1.60
N ARG A 10 5.43 -14.26 -2.72
CA ARG A 10 5.93 -13.85 -4.05
C ARG A 10 6.01 -12.34 -4.22
N GLU A 11 5.12 -11.60 -3.56
CA GLU A 11 5.14 -10.13 -3.62
C GLU A 11 6.17 -9.52 -2.66
N PHE A 12 6.60 -10.23 -1.60
CA PHE A 12 7.53 -9.72 -0.57
C PHE A 12 8.79 -9.01 -1.11
N ASN A 13 9.39 -9.52 -2.19
CA ASN A 13 10.63 -8.99 -2.77
C ASN A 13 10.39 -8.00 -3.93
N LYS A 14 9.14 -7.59 -4.18
CA LYS A 14 8.84 -6.67 -5.29
C LYS A 14 8.86 -5.22 -4.84
N ASP A 15 9.11 -4.33 -5.81
CA ASP A 15 9.08 -2.89 -5.58
C ASP A 15 7.67 -2.43 -5.17
N ILE A 16 7.58 -1.77 -4.02
CA ILE A 16 6.31 -1.28 -3.47
C ILE A 16 5.56 -0.36 -4.42
N VAL A 17 6.25 0.47 -5.20
CA VAL A 17 5.63 1.39 -6.16
C VAL A 17 5.01 0.62 -7.31
N ASP A 18 5.68 -0.42 -7.79
CA ASP A 18 5.18 -1.22 -8.91
C ASP A 18 3.94 -2.03 -8.53
N VAL A 19 3.89 -2.54 -7.29
CA VAL A 19 2.76 -3.33 -6.81
C VAL A 19 1.57 -2.46 -6.43
N ILE A 20 1.79 -1.33 -5.76
CA ILE A 20 0.72 -0.36 -5.44
C ILE A 20 0.24 0.34 -6.71
N GLY A 21 1.12 0.68 -7.65
CA GLY A 21 0.78 1.37 -8.90
C GLY A 21 -0.11 0.57 -9.85
N LYS A 22 -0.16 -0.77 -9.68
CA LYS A 22 -1.13 -1.63 -10.37
C LYS A 22 -2.54 -1.53 -9.80
N ARG A 23 -2.69 -1.05 -8.57
CA ARG A 23 -3.96 -0.98 -7.82
C ARG A 23 -4.47 0.45 -7.69
N LEU A 24 -3.57 1.42 -7.58
CA LEU A 24 -3.86 2.83 -7.35
C LEU A 24 -3.12 3.70 -8.34
N THR A 25 -3.75 4.79 -8.77
CA THR A 25 -3.08 5.83 -9.56
C THR A 25 -2.08 6.57 -8.68
N LEU A 26 -0.81 6.53 -9.06
CA LEU A 26 0.28 7.20 -8.37
C LEU A 26 0.70 8.49 -9.08
N GLU A 27 0.90 9.54 -8.31
CA GLU A 27 1.47 10.81 -8.75
C GLU A 27 2.89 10.95 -8.19
N ARG A 28 3.89 11.17 -9.06
CA ARG A 28 5.27 11.36 -8.60
C ARG A 28 5.46 12.79 -8.08
N ARG A 29 5.91 12.94 -6.83
CA ARG A 29 6.28 14.22 -6.21
C ARG A 29 7.66 14.12 -5.59
N GLY A 30 8.66 14.71 -6.27
CA GLY A 30 10.07 14.55 -5.90
C GLY A 30 10.52 13.09 -6.01
N ASN A 31 11.08 12.55 -4.93
CA ASN A 31 11.53 11.17 -4.86
C ASN A 31 10.45 10.17 -4.42
N ASN A 32 9.28 10.67 -4.01
CA ASN A 32 8.18 9.86 -3.50
C ASN A 32 7.00 9.83 -4.47
N TYR A 33 6.09 8.89 -4.24
CA TYR A 33 4.83 8.75 -4.96
C TYR A 33 3.67 9.02 -4.03
N TRP A 34 2.62 9.65 -4.54
CA TRP A 34 1.45 10.06 -3.78
C TRP A 34 0.18 9.53 -4.41
N CYS A 35 -0.80 9.18 -3.59
CA CYS A 35 -2.12 8.75 -4.05
C CYS A 35 -3.19 8.97 -2.98
N LEU A 36 -4.44 8.73 -3.38
CA LEU A 36 -5.56 8.62 -2.45
C LEU A 36 -5.33 7.43 -1.52
N CYS A 37 -5.55 7.61 -0.22
CA CYS A 37 -5.46 6.51 0.72
C CYS A 37 -6.70 5.61 0.59
N PRO A 38 -6.53 4.29 0.36
CA PRO A 38 -7.66 3.36 0.32
C PRO A 38 -8.14 2.93 1.71
N PHE A 39 -7.43 3.31 2.78
CA PHE A 39 -7.64 2.77 4.14
C PHE A 39 -8.52 3.65 5.03
N HIS A 40 -9.00 4.79 4.55
CA HIS A 40 -9.94 5.60 5.29
C HIS A 40 -10.99 6.18 4.36
N SER A 41 -12.18 6.39 4.90
CA SER A 41 -13.23 7.15 4.25
C SER A 41 -13.10 8.60 4.66
N GLY A 42 -13.02 9.50 3.68
CA GLY A 42 -12.82 10.92 3.91
C GLY A 42 -12.99 11.71 2.62
N LYS A 43 -12.70 13.00 2.67
CA LYS A 43 -12.63 13.80 1.44
C LYS A 43 -11.55 13.20 0.51
N PRO A 44 -11.83 13.06 -0.80
CA PRO A 44 -10.85 12.52 -1.74
C PRO A 44 -9.64 13.45 -1.82
N GLN A 45 -8.59 13.12 -1.09
CA GLN A 45 -7.36 13.90 -1.05
C GLN A 45 -6.13 12.98 -1.03
N THR A 46 -5.06 13.42 -1.71
CA THR A 46 -3.81 12.64 -1.82
C THR A 46 -3.07 12.67 -0.48
N THR A 47 -3.27 11.65 0.33
CA THR A 47 -2.80 11.60 1.74
C THR A 47 -1.81 10.49 1.97
N MET A 48 -1.70 9.54 1.03
CA MET A 48 -0.79 8.43 1.12
C MET A 48 0.46 8.70 0.29
N CYS A 49 1.61 8.69 0.96
CA CYS A 49 2.94 8.79 0.38
C CYS A 49 3.60 7.41 0.38
N ILE A 50 4.32 7.11 -0.70
CA ILE A 50 5.04 5.86 -0.92
C ILE A 50 6.49 6.23 -1.23
N SER A 51 7.40 5.71 -0.43
CA SER A 51 8.84 5.84 -0.66
C SER A 51 9.36 4.59 -1.36
N ARG A 52 9.83 4.75 -2.59
CA ARG A 52 10.52 3.67 -3.30
C ARG A 52 11.84 3.32 -2.63
N GLU A 53 12.58 4.32 -2.16
CA GLU A 53 13.88 4.11 -1.51
C GLU A 53 13.74 3.28 -0.24
N HIS A 54 12.75 3.59 0.60
CA HIS A 54 12.55 2.91 1.87
C HIS A 54 11.60 1.70 1.79
N GLN A 55 10.98 1.45 0.63
CA GLN A 55 10.02 0.36 0.43
C GLN A 55 8.85 0.38 1.45
N ILE A 56 8.35 1.57 1.77
CA ILE A 56 7.26 1.79 2.72
C ILE A 56 6.19 2.74 2.19
N PHE A 57 4.98 2.63 2.75
CA PHE A 57 3.92 3.62 2.58
C PHE A 57 3.54 4.27 3.92
N LYS A 58 3.01 5.49 3.86
CA LYS A 58 2.42 6.19 5.01
C LYS A 58 1.28 7.09 4.56
N CYS A 59 0.13 6.96 5.19
CA CYS A 59 -0.97 7.91 5.13
C CYS A 59 -0.84 8.92 6.27
N PHE A 60 -0.89 10.21 5.94
CA PHE A 60 -0.77 11.29 6.92
C PHE A 60 -2.08 11.66 7.61
N ASP A 61 -3.21 11.10 7.17
CA ASP A 61 -4.52 11.38 7.76
C ASP A 61 -4.97 10.28 8.73
N CYS A 62 -4.92 9.01 8.30
CA CYS A 62 -5.34 7.87 9.13
C CYS A 62 -4.18 7.10 9.78
N ASN A 63 -2.94 7.57 9.61
CA ASN A 63 -1.71 6.94 10.13
C ASN A 63 -1.42 5.50 9.64
N ALA A 64 -2.20 4.99 8.68
CA ALA A 64 -1.90 3.71 8.05
C ALA A 64 -0.49 3.75 7.43
N SER A 65 0.38 2.82 7.81
CA SER A 65 1.76 2.76 7.34
C SER A 65 2.27 1.33 7.40
N GLY A 66 3.36 1.06 6.70
CA GLY A 66 4.03 -0.24 6.73
C GLY A 66 4.75 -0.55 5.43
N SER A 67 5.12 -1.82 5.30
CA SER A 67 5.74 -2.36 4.09
C SER A 67 4.70 -2.74 3.04
N LEU A 68 5.17 -3.25 1.90
CA LEU A 68 4.31 -3.83 0.87
C LEU A 68 3.38 -4.92 1.41
N ILE A 69 3.87 -5.80 2.29
CA ILE A 69 3.02 -6.86 2.87
C ILE A 69 1.93 -6.26 3.74
N THR A 70 2.25 -5.28 4.60
CA THR A 70 1.25 -4.58 5.40
C THR A 70 0.20 -3.89 4.53
N PHE A 71 0.61 -3.32 3.40
CA PHE A 71 -0.31 -2.75 2.42
C PHE A 71 -1.26 -3.82 1.87
N LEU A 72 -0.74 -4.93 1.37
CA LEU A 72 -1.55 -6.01 0.77
C LEU A 72 -2.52 -6.60 1.77
N GLN A 73 -2.05 -6.90 2.99
CA GLN A 73 -2.91 -7.39 4.08
C GLN A 73 -4.06 -6.44 4.37
N LYS A 74 -3.80 -5.13 4.45
CA LYS A 74 -4.87 -4.14 4.68
C LYS A 74 -5.77 -3.94 3.46
N TYR A 75 -5.22 -4.00 2.26
CA TYR A 75 -5.91 -3.67 1.01
C TYR A 75 -6.81 -4.80 0.51
N GLU A 76 -6.38 -6.06 0.69
CA GLU A 76 -7.10 -7.24 0.21
C GLU A 76 -8.07 -7.81 1.28
N GLY A 77 -8.20 -7.14 2.44
CA GLY A 77 -9.17 -7.49 3.48
C GLY A 77 -8.67 -8.55 4.47
N GLY A 78 -7.40 -8.48 4.86
CA GLY A 78 -6.78 -9.39 5.81
C GLY A 78 -7.45 -9.42 7.18
N TYR A 79 -8.29 -10.44 7.37
CA TYR A 79 -8.74 -11.08 8.61
C TYR A 79 -8.94 -10.16 9.83
N ASP A 80 -10.21 -9.83 10.10
CA ASP A 80 -10.67 -9.74 11.50
C ASP A 80 -10.52 -11.15 12.09
N ILE A 81 -9.50 -11.35 12.92
CA ILE A 81 -9.48 -12.46 13.87
C ILE A 81 -10.24 -11.99 15.11
N HIS A 82 -11.56 -12.18 15.08
CA HIS A 82 -12.31 -12.38 16.32
C HIS A 82 -12.07 -13.82 16.79
#